data_AF-A0A2S9GQ90-F1
#
_entry.id   AF-A0A2S9GQ90-F1
#
_cell.length_a   1.000
_cell.length_b   1.000
_cell.length_c   1.000
_cell.angle_alpha   90.00
_cell.angle_beta   90.00
_cell.angle_gamma   90.00
#
_symmetry.space_group_name_H-M   'P 1'
#
loop_
_entity.id
_entity.type
_entity.pdbx_description
1 polymer ?
#
loop_
_entity_poly.entity_id
_entity_poly.type
_entity_poly.pdbx_seq_one_letter_code
_entity_poly.pdbx_strand_id
1 'polypeptide(L)' 'VDEQAAIYSEVLEAFADKKVVVRTLDAGSDKPLKFAGHPDEANPALGVRGIRISFNNPGLLDHQLAGIAAAA' A
#
# COMPACT_ATOMS: atom_id res chain seq x y z
N VAL A 1 0.50 7.82 -8.52
CA VAL A 1 1.92 7.87 -8.08
C VAL A 1 2.18 9.20 -7.41
N ASP A 2 1.94 10.32 -8.10
CA ASP A 2 2.21 11.68 -7.62
C ASP A 2 1.57 12.00 -6.26
N GLU A 3 0.29 11.64 -6.06
CA GLU A 3 -0.37 11.84 -4.76
C GLU A 3 0.32 11.09 -3.62
N GLN A 4 0.72 9.83 -3.86
CA GLN A 4 1.43 9.04 -2.86
C GLN A 4 2.82 9.63 -2.59
N ALA A 5 3.52 10.06 -3.63
CA ALA A 5 4.84 10.67 -3.51
C ALA A 5 4.78 11.95 -2.65
N ALA A 6 3.81 12.84 -2.92
CA ALA A 6 3.61 14.05 -2.12
C ALA A 6 3.40 13.72 -0.62
N ILE A 7 2.52 12.77 -0.32
CA ILE A 7 2.24 12.34 1.07
C ILE A 7 3.48 11.73 1.73
N TYR A 8 4.24 10.90 1.00
CA TYR A 8 5.46 10.29 1.54
C TYR A 8 6.56 11.32 1.78
N SER A 9 6.74 12.29 0.87
CA SER A 9 7.73 13.36 1.01
C SER A 9 7.48 14.20 2.27
N GLU A 10 6.23 14.54 2.58
CA GLU A 10 5.89 15.27 3.81
C GLU A 10 6.42 14.56 5.07
N VAL A 11 6.30 13.23 5.13
CA VAL A 11 6.79 12.44 6.26
C VAL A 11 8.32 12.32 6.21
N LEU A 12 8.92 12.06 5.06
CA LEU A 12 10.37 11.91 4.94
C LEU A 12 11.11 13.20 5.30
N GLU A 13 10.61 14.36 4.85
CA GLU A 13 11.17 15.68 5.16
C GLU A 13 11.08 16.00 6.66
N ALA A 14 9.95 15.68 7.30
CA ALA A 14 9.79 15.86 8.75
C ALA A 14 10.78 15.02 9.59
N PHE A 15 11.40 14.01 8.98
CA PHE A 15 12.30 13.05 9.61
C PHE A 15 13.64 12.92 8.85
N ALA A 16 14.14 13.98 8.21
CA ALA A 16 15.27 13.97 7.26
C ALA A 16 16.54 13.20 7.66
N ASP A 17 16.82 13.04 8.96
CA ASP A 17 17.99 12.30 9.48
C ASP A 17 17.62 11.03 10.27
N LYS A 18 16.37 10.57 10.15
CA LYS A 18 15.84 9.40 10.86
C LYS A 18 15.38 8.35 9.86
N LYS A 19 15.50 7.09 10.26
CA LYS A 19 14.97 5.97 9.49
C LYS A 19 13.44 6.00 9.53
N VAL A 20 12.81 6.14 8.36
CA VAL A 20 11.37 5.93 8.17
C VAL A 20 11.14 4.55 7.56
N VAL A 21 10.21 3.77 8.12
CA VAL A 21 9.83 2.46 7.59
C VAL A 21 8.41 2.53 7.06
N VAL A 22 8.27 2.50 5.74
CA VAL A 22 6.96 2.51 5.09
C VAL A 22 6.46 1.07 4.95
N ARG A 23 5.30 0.79 5.53
CA ARG A 23 4.57 -0.46 5.29
C ARG A 23 3.74 -0.30 4.01
N THR A 24 3.93 -1.21 3.05
CA THR A 24 3.08 -1.27 1.86
C THR A 24 1.63 -1.57 2.23
N LEU A 25 0.71 -1.48 1.27
CA LEU A 25 -0.71 -1.67 1.50
C LEU A 25 -1.01 -2.97 2.26
N ASP A 26 -1.56 -2.83 3.48
CA ASP A 26 -2.01 -3.92 4.35
C ASP A 26 -3.50 -3.76 4.63
N ALA A 27 -4.32 -4.27 3.71
CA ALA A 27 -5.78 -4.18 3.75
C ALA A 27 -6.43 -5.52 3.36
N GLY A 28 -7.77 -5.60 3.30
CA GLY A 28 -8.50 -6.77 2.81
C GLY A 28 -8.90 -7.81 3.87
N SER A 29 -8.95 -7.46 5.16
CA SER A 29 -9.58 -8.31 6.18
C SER A 29 -11.00 -7.83 6.50
N ASP A 30 -11.11 -6.66 7.09
CA ASP A 30 -12.36 -6.01 7.53
C ASP A 30 -12.68 -4.75 6.72
N LYS A 31 -11.71 -4.28 5.92
CA LYS A 31 -11.78 -3.05 5.13
C LYS A 31 -11.79 -3.37 3.64
N PRO A 32 -12.97 -3.44 3.01
CA PRO A 32 -13.06 -3.68 1.57
C PRO A 32 -12.47 -2.49 0.81
N LEU A 33 -11.52 -2.76 -0.09
CA LEU A 33 -10.97 -1.76 -0.99
C LEU A 33 -11.89 -1.65 -2.21
N LYS A 34 -12.47 -0.47 -2.44
CA LYS A 34 -13.39 -0.24 -3.58
C LYS A 34 -12.75 -0.53 -4.95
N PHE A 35 -11.43 -0.44 -5.05
CA PHE A 35 -10.67 -0.55 -6.30
C PHE A 35 -9.91 -1.88 -6.44
N ALA A 36 -9.86 -2.70 -5.39
CA ALA A 36 -9.21 -4.01 -5.42
C ALA A 36 -10.24 -5.00 -4.89
N GLY A 37 -10.94 -5.66 -5.82
CA GLY A 37 -12.10 -6.50 -5.54
C GLY A 37 -11.87 -7.45 -4.36
N HIS A 38 -12.87 -7.58 -3.51
CA HIS A 38 -12.81 -8.42 -2.32
C HIS A 38 -13.74 -9.62 -2.51
N PRO A 39 -13.21 -10.83 -2.79
CA PRO A 39 -14.03 -12.03 -2.84
C PRO A 39 -14.63 -12.31 -1.45
N ASP A 40 -15.83 -12.89 -1.42
CA ASP A 40 -16.43 -13.33 -0.16
C ASP A 40 -15.66 -14.54 0.37
N GLU A 41 -14.94 -14.35 1.47
CA GLU A 41 -14.04 -15.34 2.06
C GLU A 41 -14.53 -15.74 3.46
N ALA A 42 -14.60 -17.04 3.73
CA ALA A 42 -15.03 -17.56 5.03
C ALA A 42 -14.16 -17.08 6.20
N ASN A 43 -12.88 -16.78 5.96
CA ASN A 43 -11.99 -16.16 6.94
C ASN A 43 -11.05 -15.14 6.27
N PRO A 44 -11.43 -13.85 6.26
CA PRO A 44 -10.64 -12.79 5.62
C PRO A 44 -9.23 -12.61 6.21
N ALA A 45 -9.02 -12.95 7.49
CA ALA A 45 -7.70 -12.84 8.13
C ALA A 45 -6.69 -13.83 7.55
N LEU A 46 -7.15 -14.95 6.99
CA LEU A 46 -6.33 -15.98 6.35
C LEU A 46 -6.33 -15.89 4.82
N GLY A 47 -7.19 -15.06 4.22
CA GLY A 47 -7.41 -15.01 2.78
C GLY A 47 -6.51 -14.03 2.01
N VAL A 48 -7.09 -13.41 0.97
CA VAL A 48 -6.38 -12.50 0.04
C VAL A 48 -6.31 -11.09 0.63
N ARG A 49 -5.25 -10.85 1.40
CA ARG A 49 -4.99 -9.58 2.09
C ARG A 49 -3.53 -9.13 2.01
N GLY A 50 -3.29 -7.87 2.37
CA GLY A 50 -1.98 -7.23 2.32
C GLY A 50 -1.30 -7.42 0.97
N ILE A 51 -0.06 -7.92 0.97
CA ILE A 51 0.71 -8.13 -0.27
C ILE A 51 0.00 -9.05 -1.27
N ARG A 52 -0.82 -10.01 -0.80
CA ARG A 52 -1.53 -10.96 -1.67
C ARG A 52 -2.58 -10.28 -2.55
N ILE A 53 -3.08 -9.11 -2.15
CA ILE A 53 -3.99 -8.31 -2.98
C ILE A 53 -3.30 -7.91 -4.29
N SER A 54 -2.00 -7.60 -4.24
CA SER A 54 -1.25 -7.17 -5.42
C SER A 54 -1.14 -8.27 -6.49
N PHE A 55 -1.24 -9.55 -6.11
CA PHE A 55 -1.12 -10.66 -7.06
C PHE A 55 -2.27 -10.69 -8.08
N ASN A 56 -3.44 -10.19 -7.68
CA ASN A 56 -4.62 -10.08 -8.54
C ASN A 56 -4.86 -8.65 -9.06
N ASN A 57 -4.05 -7.68 -8.62
CA ASN A 57 -4.17 -6.26 -8.98
C ASN A 57 -2.82 -5.75 -9.48
N PRO A 58 -2.41 -6.15 -10.69
CA PRO A 58 -1.15 -5.72 -11.27
C PRO A 58 -1.08 -4.18 -11.34
N GLY A 59 0.04 -3.61 -10.89
CA GLY A 59 0.23 -2.17 -10.76
C GLY A 59 -0.08 -1.60 -9.36
N LEU A 60 -0.82 -2.30 -8.48
CA LEU A 60 -1.12 -1.77 -7.15
C LEU A 60 0.16 -1.61 -6.32
N LEU A 61 0.98 -2.65 -6.26
CA LEU A 61 2.28 -2.62 -5.59
C LEU A 61 3.25 -1.69 -6.33
N ASP A 62 3.34 -1.81 -7.65
CA ASP A 62 4.31 -1.06 -8.45
C ASP A 62 4.09 0.46 -8.36
N HIS A 63 2.84 0.92 -8.42
CA HIS A 63 2.53 2.35 -8.26
C HIS A 63 2.85 2.86 -6.85
N GLN A 64 2.68 2.03 -5.82
CA GLN A 64 3.05 2.40 -4.46
C GLN A 64 4.57 2.48 -4.30
N LEU A 65 5.30 1.47 -4.80
CA LEU A 65 6.77 1.48 -4.78
C LEU A 65 7.34 2.65 -5.59
N ALA A 66 6.75 2.97 -6.74
CA ALA A 66 7.12 4.14 -7.53
C ALA A 66 6.88 5.45 -6.77
N GLY A 67 5.77 5.56 -6.03
CA GLY A 67 5.49 6.71 -5.17
C GLY A 67 6.51 6.85 -4.04
N ILE A 68 6.86 5.75 -3.38
CA ILE A 68 7.91 5.74 -2.34
C ILE A 68 9.25 6.15 -2.93
N ALA A 69 9.62 5.60 -4.09
CA ALA A 69 10.89 5.89 -4.75
C ALA A 69 10.99 7.34 -5.27
N ALA A 70 9.87 7.94 -5.69
CA ALA A 70 9.84 9.34 -6.12
C ALA A 70 9.92 10.33 -4.95
N ALA A 71 9.54 9.90 -3.74
CA ALA A 71 9.54 10.73 -2.54
C ALA A 71 10.87 10.70 -1.76
N ALA A 72 11.65 9.63 -1.93
CA ALA A 72 12.93 9.40 -1.26
C ALA A 72 14.11 9.98 -2.06
#